data_AF-A0A6N8B935-F1
#
_entry.id   AF-A0A6N8B935-F1
#
_cell.length_a   1.000
_cell.length_b   1.000
_cell.length_c   1.000
_cell.angle_alpha   90.00
_cell.angle_beta   90.00
_cell.angle_gamma   90.00
#
_symmetry.space_group_name_H-M   'P 1'
#
loop_
_entity.id
_entity.type
_entity.pdbx_description
1 polymer ?
#
loop_
_entity_poly.entity_id
_entity_poly.type
_entity_poly.pdbx_seq_one_letter_code
_entity_poly.pdbx_strand_id
1 'polypeptide(L)'
;MADDILIQSATPGLNNLKYEVASELGYGSIVGQPRVTPQNYGPITHNMKYELAGELGIEDEIKNGYWGNVSSRACGAVGGRIGGKIGGNMVRQMIQYAEQNMSR
;
A
#
# COMPACT_ATOMS: atom_id res chain seq x y z
N MET A 1 -19.48 -8.00 16.96
CA MET A 1 -19.76 -7.79 15.52
C MET A 1 -18.48 -7.47 14.75
N ALA A 2 -17.72 -6.40 15.04
CA ALA A 2 -16.44 -6.16 14.35
C ALA A 2 -15.30 -7.10 14.80
N ASP A 3 -15.29 -7.44 16.10
CA ASP A 3 -14.22 -8.27 16.68
C ASP A 3 -14.26 -9.74 16.23
N ASP A 4 -15.43 -10.24 15.81
CA ASP A 4 -15.60 -11.63 15.34
C ASP A 4 -15.00 -11.88 13.94
N ILE A 5 -14.74 -10.81 13.17
CA ILE A 5 -14.21 -10.90 11.79
C ILE A 5 -12.68 -10.69 11.78
N LEU A 6 -12.12 -10.02 12.79
CA LEU A 6 -10.70 -9.69 12.84
C LEU A 6 -9.89 -10.80 13.54
N ILE A 7 -9.10 -11.53 12.76
CA ILE A 7 -8.09 -12.45 13.29
C ILE A 7 -6.86 -11.63 13.71
N GLN A 8 -6.84 -11.16 14.95
CA GLN A 8 -5.79 -10.26 15.47
C GLN A 8 -4.38 -10.84 15.31
N SER A 9 -4.23 -12.17 15.43
CA SER A 9 -2.97 -12.88 15.24
C SER A 9 -2.42 -12.83 13.81
N ALA A 10 -3.23 -12.49 12.81
CA ALA A 10 -2.80 -12.35 11.41
C ALA A 10 -2.07 -11.02 11.14
N THR A 11 -2.24 -10.01 11.99
CA THR A 11 -1.70 -8.66 11.78
C THR A 11 -0.20 -8.63 11.49
N PRO A 12 0.66 -9.36 12.24
CA PRO A 12 2.10 -9.37 11.96
C PRO A 12 2.42 -9.99 10.58
N GLY A 13 1.74 -11.09 10.22
CA GLY A 13 1.93 -11.76 8.93
C GLY A 13 1.52 -10.88 7.75
N LEU A 14 0.35 -10.23 7.85
CA LEU A 14 -0.14 -9.29 6.83
C LEU A 14 0.76 -8.07 6.68
N ASN A 15 1.33 -7.57 7.77
CA ASN A 15 2.29 -6.47 7.69
C ASN A 15 3.58 -6.89 6.99
N ASN A 16 4.12 -8.07 7.29
CA ASN A 16 5.31 -8.58 6.60
C ASN A 16 5.06 -8.74 5.10
N LEU A 17 3.95 -9.38 4.72
CA LEU A 17 3.56 -9.54 3.32
C LEU A 17 3.40 -8.19 2.60
N LYS A 18 2.85 -7.17 3.29
CA LYS A 18 2.72 -5.82 2.75
C LYS A 18 4.08 -5.20 2.40
N TYR A 19 5.10 -5.38 3.25
CA TYR A 19 6.45 -4.85 2.98
C TYR A 19 7.17 -5.65 1.90
N GLU A 20 6.98 -6.96 1.85
CA GLU A 20 7.50 -7.84 0.81
C GLU A 20 6.93 -7.45 -0.56
N VAL A 21 5.60 -7.37 -0.68
CA VAL A 21 4.93 -6.92 -1.91
C VAL A 21 5.38 -5.51 -2.32
N ALA A 22 5.50 -4.57 -1.38
CA ALA A 22 5.99 -3.24 -1.70
C ALA A 22 7.45 -3.27 -2.20
N SER A 23 8.28 -4.18 -1.70
CA SER A 23 9.65 -4.39 -2.17
C SER A 23 9.67 -4.97 -3.58
N GLU A 24 8.84 -5.98 -3.86
CA GLU A 24 8.70 -6.62 -5.18
C GLU A 24 8.20 -5.63 -6.24
N LEU A 25 7.29 -4.73 -5.85
CA LEU A 25 6.79 -3.65 -6.71
C LEU A 25 7.83 -2.53 -6.94
N GLY A 26 9.03 -2.64 -6.35
CA GLY A 26 10.12 -1.70 -6.55
C GLY A 26 10.00 -0.39 -5.78
N TYR A 27 9.11 -0.29 -4.78
CA TYR A 27 8.87 0.98 -4.08
C TYR A 27 10.10 1.47 -3.30
N GLY A 28 10.94 0.55 -2.83
CA GLY A 28 12.23 0.90 -2.22
C GLY A 28 13.16 1.60 -3.21
N SER A 29 13.22 1.12 -4.45
CA SER A 29 14.13 1.64 -5.48
C SER A 29 13.83 3.08 -5.87
N ILE A 30 12.57 3.51 -5.76
CA ILE A 30 12.13 4.90 -6.02
C ILE A 30 12.90 5.90 -5.13
N VAL A 31 13.24 5.49 -3.90
CA VAL A 31 13.99 6.33 -2.94
C VAL A 31 15.41 5.84 -2.70
N GLY A 32 15.97 5.02 -3.62
CA GLY A 32 17.32 4.49 -3.51
C GLY A 32 17.51 3.49 -2.35
N GLN A 33 16.43 2.88 -1.86
CA GLN A 33 16.48 1.85 -0.82
C GLN A 33 16.40 0.46 -1.45
N PRO A 34 17.21 -0.51 -1.00
CA PRO A 34 17.24 -1.86 -1.58
C PRO A 34 15.98 -2.67 -1.26
N ARG A 35 15.25 -2.32 -0.20
CA ARG A 35 14.02 -2.99 0.22
C ARG A 35 13.12 -2.08 1.04
N VAL A 36 11.85 -2.44 1.14
CA VAL A 36 10.86 -1.82 2.02
C VAL A 36 10.87 -2.53 3.38
N THR A 37 10.84 -1.75 4.46
CA THR A 37 10.86 -2.19 5.85
C THR A 37 9.78 -1.45 6.65
N PRO A 38 9.42 -1.92 7.87
CA PRO A 38 8.51 -1.18 8.73
C PRO A 38 8.94 0.27 8.98
N GLN A 39 10.25 0.51 9.05
CA GLN A 39 10.82 1.83 9.36
C GLN A 39 10.74 2.79 8.18
N ASN A 40 10.84 2.32 6.94
CA ASN A 40 10.88 3.17 5.75
C ASN A 40 9.57 3.21 4.95
N TYR A 41 8.63 2.27 5.18
CA TYR A 41 7.37 2.19 4.44
C TYR A 41 6.55 3.48 4.47
N GLY A 42 6.44 4.11 5.64
CA GLY A 42 5.72 5.37 5.82
C GLY A 42 6.32 6.49 4.97
N PRO A 43 7.61 6.82 5.15
CA PRO A 43 8.31 7.80 4.30
C PRO A 43 8.24 7.51 2.80
N ILE A 44 8.45 6.25 2.38
CA ILE A 44 8.38 5.85 0.97
C ILE A 44 7.01 6.16 0.39
N THR A 45 5.95 5.64 1.00
CA THR A 45 4.59 5.82 0.49
C THR A 45 4.11 7.27 0.60
N HIS A 46 4.64 8.05 1.55
CA HIS A 46 4.39 9.48 1.63
C HIS A 46 4.93 10.20 0.39
N ASN A 47 6.21 10.01 0.05
CA ASN A 47 6.81 10.65 -1.12
C ASN A 47 6.10 10.27 -2.42
N MET A 48 5.80 8.98 -2.60
CA MET A 48 5.07 8.50 -3.76
C MET A 48 3.67 9.13 -3.90
N LYS A 49 2.97 9.39 -2.78
CA LYS A 49 1.64 10.05 -2.83
C LYS A 49 1.73 11.44 -3.45
N TYR A 50 2.76 12.21 -3.10
CA TYR A 50 2.94 13.57 -3.63
C TYR A 50 3.44 13.57 -5.06
N GLU A 51 4.34 12.64 -5.42
CA GLU A 51 4.75 12.45 -6.81
C GLU A 51 3.54 12.13 -7.72
N LEU A 52 2.71 11.17 -7.31
CA LEU A 52 1.48 10.83 -8.03
C LEU A 52 0.43 11.95 -8.03
N ALA A 53 0.36 12.76 -6.97
CA ALA A 53 -0.50 13.94 -6.95
C ALA A 53 -0.09 14.95 -8.02
N GLY A 54 1.23 15.17 -8.19
CA GLY A 54 1.79 15.98 -9.26
C GLY A 54 1.46 15.42 -10.65
N GLU A 55 1.67 14.11 -10.86
CA GLU A 55 1.30 13.44 -12.13
C GLU A 55 -0.19 13.57 -12.48
N LEU A 56 -1.05 13.59 -11.47
CA LEU A 56 -2.50 13.71 -11.63
C LEU A 56 -2.98 15.16 -11.67
N GLY A 57 -2.10 16.14 -11.47
CA GLY A 57 -2.44 17.57 -11.47
C GLY A 57 -3.32 18.00 -10.30
N ILE A 58 -3.24 17.31 -9.15
CA ILE A 58 -4.05 17.61 -7.96
C ILE A 58 -3.24 18.21 -6.80
N GLU A 59 -1.97 18.57 -7.02
CA GLU A 59 -1.09 19.06 -5.95
C GLU A 59 -1.64 20.32 -5.26
N ASP A 60 -2.22 21.24 -6.03
CA ASP A 60 -2.80 22.50 -5.55
C ASP A 60 -4.02 22.29 -4.65
N GLU A 61 -4.67 21.13 -4.74
CA GLU A 61 -5.78 20.77 -3.86
C GLU A 61 -5.30 20.33 -2.46
N ILE A 62 -4.04 19.89 -2.34
CA ILE A 62 -3.44 19.35 -1.11
C ILE A 62 -2.85 20.50 -0.27
N LYS A 63 -3.72 21.32 0.32
CA LYS A 63 -3.33 22.49 1.10
C LYS A 63 -2.58 22.10 2.37
N ASN A 64 -1.33 22.53 2.53
CA ASN A 64 -0.49 22.23 3.70
C ASN A 64 -0.40 20.72 4.03
N GLY A 65 -0.43 19.86 3.00
CA GLY A 65 -0.45 18.41 3.17
C GLY A 65 -1.79 17.82 3.64
N TYR A 66 -2.86 18.63 3.69
CA TYR A 66 -4.18 18.17 4.09
C TYR A 66 -4.99 17.65 2.91
N TRP A 67 -5.22 16.33 2.91
CA TRP A 67 -5.99 15.62 1.86
C TRP A 67 -7.50 15.66 2.07
N GLY A 68 -8.01 16.16 3.21
CA GLY A 68 -9.43 16.06 3.55
C GLY A 68 -10.36 16.92 2.69
N ASN A 69 -9.84 17.95 2.01
CA ASN A 69 -10.60 18.78 1.07
C ASN A 69 -10.49 18.29 -0.39
N VAL A 70 -9.58 17.35 -0.66
CA VAL A 70 -9.39 16.76 -2.00
C VAL A 70 -10.53 15.79 -2.26
N SER A 71 -11.06 15.77 -3.48
CA SER A 71 -12.18 14.89 -3.81
C SER A 71 -11.84 13.42 -3.55
N SER A 72 -12.81 12.63 -3.06
CA SER A 72 -12.60 11.19 -2.79
C SER A 72 -12.16 10.43 -4.04
N ARG A 73 -12.60 10.87 -5.23
CA ARG A 73 -12.15 10.32 -6.52
C ARG A 73 -10.65 10.53 -6.74
N ALA A 74 -10.14 11.74 -6.49
CA ALA A 74 -8.73 12.06 -6.64
C ALA A 74 -7.86 11.35 -5.58
N CYS A 75 -8.30 11.35 -4.31
CA CYS A 75 -7.67 10.55 -3.26
C CYS A 75 -7.63 9.05 -3.61
N GLY A 76 -8.71 8.52 -4.17
CA GLY A 76 -8.81 7.14 -4.63
C GLY A 76 -7.88 6.84 -5.81
N ALA A 77 -7.68 7.79 -6.74
CA ALA A 77 -6.75 7.63 -7.86
C ALA A 77 -5.29 7.50 -7.37
N VAL A 78 -4.85 8.36 -6.43
CA VAL A 78 -3.52 8.25 -5.81
C VAL A 78 -3.42 6.97 -4.98
N GLY A 79 -4.39 6.73 -4.09
CA GLY A 79 -4.40 5.55 -3.22
C GLY A 79 -4.44 4.23 -3.97
N GLY A 80 -5.16 4.16 -5.10
CA GLY A 80 -5.26 2.98 -5.95
C GLY A 80 -3.95 2.64 -6.66
N ARG A 81 -3.16 3.66 -7.05
CA ARG A 81 -1.83 3.47 -7.66
C ARG A 81 -0.76 3.00 -6.66
N ILE A 82 -0.97 3.23 -5.36
CA ILE A 82 -0.05 2.78 -4.29
C ILE A 82 -0.67 1.60 -3.51
N GLY A 83 -1.56 1.91 -2.58
CA GLY A 83 -2.19 0.93 -1.69
C GLY A 83 -3.02 -0.11 -2.43
N GLY A 84 -3.70 0.28 -3.52
CA GLY A 84 -4.45 -0.65 -4.37
C GLY A 84 -3.55 -1.70 -5.04
N LYS A 85 -2.37 -1.32 -5.50
CA LYS A 85 -1.37 -2.25 -6.06
C LYS A 85 -0.81 -3.18 -5.00
N ILE A 86 -0.49 -2.66 -3.81
CA ILE A 86 -0.02 -3.51 -2.69
C ILE A 86 -1.12 -4.51 -2.30
N GLY A 87 -2.30 -4.03 -1.92
CA GLY A 87 -3.40 -4.88 -1.46
C GLY A 87 -3.82 -5.92 -2.50
N GLY A 88 -3.91 -5.53 -3.77
CA GLY A 88 -4.25 -6.45 -4.86
C GLY A 88 -3.23 -7.59 -5.01
N ASN A 89 -1.93 -7.31 -4.89
CA ASN A 89 -0.89 -8.34 -4.94
C ASN A 89 -0.89 -9.21 -3.69
N MET A 90 -1.08 -8.64 -2.49
CA MET A 90 -1.24 -9.41 -1.26
C MET A 90 -2.36 -10.44 -1.40
N VAL A 91 -3.54 -10.03 -1.88
CA VAL A 91 -4.67 -10.95 -2.08
C VAL A 91 -4.33 -12.06 -3.07
N ARG A 92 -3.69 -11.75 -4.21
CA ARG A 92 -3.27 -12.77 -5.17
C ARG A 92 -2.31 -13.79 -4.55
N GLN A 93 -1.30 -13.34 -3.82
CA GLN A 93 -0.35 -14.24 -3.17
C GLN A 93 -1.03 -15.10 -2.09
N MET A 94 -1.93 -14.53 -1.30
CA MET A 94 -2.69 -15.29 -0.30
C MET A 94 -3.57 -16.37 -0.94
N ILE A 95 -4.21 -16.08 -2.07
CA ILE A 95 -4.97 -17.08 -2.84
C ILE A 95 -4.03 -18.20 -3.32
N GLN A 96 -2.88 -17.86 -3.90
CA GLN A 96 -1.90 -18.84 -4.36
C GLN A 96 -1.41 -19.75 -3.22
N TYR A 97 -1.13 -19.20 -2.05
CA TYR A 97 -0.73 -19.99 -0.87
C TYR A 97 -1.86 -20.91 -0.40
N ALA A 98 -3.11 -20.45 -0.43
CA ALA A 98 -4.25 -21.29 -0.08
C ALA A 98 -4.41 -22.46 -1.08
N GLU A 99 -4.35 -22.19 -2.38
CA GLU A 99 -4.44 -23.20 -3.45
C GLU A 99 -3.34 -24.26 -3.31
N GLN A 100 -2.09 -23.84 -3.08
CA GLN A 100 -0.97 -24.75 -2.85
C GLN A 100 -1.18 -25.64 -1.63
N ASN A 101 -1.73 -25.13 -0.54
CA ASN A 101 -1.99 -25.88 0.67
C ASN A 101 -3.20 -26.82 0.57
N MET A 102 -4.17 -26.53 -0.29
CA MET A 102 -5.31 -27.44 -0.57
C MET A 102 -4.93 -28.56 -1.54
N SER A 103 -3.91 -28.34 -2.37
CA SER A 103 -3.42 -29.35 -3.34
C SER A 103 -2.47 -30.38 -2.72
N ARG A 104 -2.13 -30.21 -1.44
CA ARG A 104 -1.35 -31.16 -0.63
C ARG A 104 -2.26 -32.08 0.14
#